data_AF-A0A952DTN2-F1
#
_entry.id   AF-A0A952DTN2-F1
#
_cell.length_a   1.000
_cell.length_b   1.000
_cell.length_c   1.000
_cell.angle_alpha   90.00
_cell.angle_beta   90.00
_cell.angle_gamma   90.00
#
_symmetry.space_group_name_H-M   'P 1'
#
loop_
_entity.id
_entity.type
_entity.pdbx_description
1 polymer ?
#
loop_
_entity_poly.entity_id
_entity_poly.type
_entity_poly.pdbx_seq_one_letter_code
_entity_poly.pdbx_strand_id
1 'polypeptide(L)'
;NNKKIDDAAAIIQNRNKSSEYFYTPVWDFEMGFVCLYKMQPAQAIHYFENYLSNFKGNFYVKDIYQKISWCYYLLGNTAKAEEARKNCISKGTTVSEADGQALKEAKRGKWTNTVLLKARILNDGGFNKEAIQVLQGKSTSSFKDIAEQLEFTYRVGRINDDLGNDNDAIAFYLKAIALGKNRTEYYASRAALQIGMIYENRGNKKMAIQYYEQCIDMDNHDYKNSLDQRAKSGIARCMGE
;
A
#
# COMPACT_ATOMS: atom_id res chain seq x y z
N ASN A 1 -5.92 6.87 -2.91
CA ASN A 1 -6.48 6.92 -1.55
C ASN A 1 -6.01 8.22 -0.90
N ASN A 2 -6.94 9.13 -0.56
CA ASN A 2 -6.62 10.40 0.11
C ASN A 2 -6.50 10.25 1.64
N LYS A 3 -6.52 9.00 2.16
CA LYS A 3 -6.33 8.68 3.57
C LYS A 3 -7.39 9.31 4.50
N LYS A 4 -8.60 9.53 3.97
CA LYS A 4 -9.76 10.10 4.68
C LYS A 4 -10.77 9.01 5.03
N ILE A 5 -10.33 8.01 5.78
CA ILE A 5 -11.13 6.81 6.04
C ILE A 5 -12.34 7.08 6.95
N ASP A 6 -12.22 8.03 7.88
CA ASP A 6 -13.35 8.42 8.73
C ASP A 6 -14.45 9.15 7.97
N ASP A 7 -14.08 10.06 7.06
CA ASP A 7 -15.04 10.75 6.19
C ASP A 7 -15.79 9.76 5.30
N ALA A 8 -15.07 8.80 4.69
CA ALA A 8 -15.66 7.75 3.88
C ALA A 8 -16.66 6.92 4.70
N ALA A 9 -16.28 6.50 5.92
CA ALA A 9 -17.15 5.76 6.81
C ALA A 9 -18.44 6.55 7.13
N ALA A 10 -18.31 7.83 7.47
CA ALA A 10 -19.45 8.69 7.81
C ALA A 10 -20.41 8.86 6.63
N ILE A 11 -19.89 9.12 5.43
CA ILE A 11 -20.69 9.24 4.20
C ILE A 11 -21.49 7.96 3.96
N ILE A 12 -20.82 6.80 4.02
CA ILE A 12 -21.45 5.52 3.71
C ILE A 12 -22.49 5.15 4.79
N GLN A 13 -22.22 5.46 6.06
CA GLN A 13 -23.14 5.15 7.16
C GLN A 13 -24.41 6.01 7.13
N ASN A 14 -24.27 7.29 6.77
CA ASN A 14 -25.36 8.27 6.74
C ASN A 14 -26.16 8.29 5.44
N ARG A 15 -25.85 7.40 4.48
CA ARG A 15 -26.63 7.28 3.24
C ARG A 15 -28.06 6.81 3.52
N ASN A 16 -29.01 7.20 2.67
CA ASN A 16 -30.34 6.62 2.68
C ASN A 16 -30.27 5.14 2.22
N LYS A 17 -30.76 4.22 3.06
CA LYS A 17 -30.76 2.76 2.83
C LYS A 17 -32.17 2.20 2.62
N SER A 18 -33.16 3.06 2.45
CA SER A 18 -34.51 2.64 2.10
C SER A 18 -34.51 1.87 0.77
N SER A 19 -35.52 1.02 0.57
CA SER A 19 -35.70 0.27 -0.67
C SER A 19 -35.96 1.15 -1.90
N GLU A 20 -36.21 2.45 -1.71
CA GLU A 20 -36.37 3.45 -2.76
C GLU A 20 -35.03 3.78 -3.46
N TYR A 21 -33.90 3.50 -2.81
CA TYR A 21 -32.56 3.74 -3.36
C TYR A 21 -31.91 2.43 -3.83
N PHE A 22 -31.32 2.47 -5.02
CA PHE A 22 -30.64 1.32 -5.60
C PHE A 22 -29.44 0.90 -4.75
N TYR A 23 -29.44 -0.36 -4.31
CA TYR A 23 -28.27 -0.94 -3.65
C TYR A 23 -27.16 -1.17 -4.67
N THR A 24 -26.01 -0.53 -4.42
CA THR A 24 -24.81 -0.70 -5.23
C THR A 24 -23.73 -1.44 -4.43
N PRO A 25 -23.17 -2.55 -4.95
CA PRO A 25 -22.10 -3.30 -4.28
C PRO A 25 -20.88 -2.45 -3.88
N VAL A 26 -20.65 -1.31 -4.56
CA VAL A 26 -19.58 -0.37 -4.21
C VAL A 26 -19.61 0.08 -2.74
N TRP A 27 -20.77 0.07 -2.07
CA TRP A 27 -20.82 0.42 -0.65
C TRP A 27 -20.15 -0.63 0.24
N ASP A 28 -20.30 -1.91 -0.09
CA ASP A 28 -19.60 -3.00 0.60
C ASP A 28 -18.11 -3.01 0.25
N PHE A 29 -17.76 -2.69 -1.00
CA PHE A 29 -16.36 -2.48 -1.39
C PHE A 29 -15.69 -1.44 -0.50
N GLU A 30 -16.25 -0.23 -0.44
CA GLU A 30 -15.67 0.87 0.34
C GLU A 30 -15.69 0.58 1.85
N MET A 31 -16.76 -0.01 2.39
CA MET A 31 -16.80 -0.37 3.80
C MET A 31 -15.81 -1.48 4.17
N GLY A 32 -15.54 -2.41 3.27
CA GLY A 32 -14.49 -3.41 3.46
C GLY A 32 -13.13 -2.75 3.65
N PHE A 33 -12.80 -1.75 2.84
CA PHE A 33 -11.58 -0.96 2.98
C PHE A 33 -11.56 -0.11 4.25
N VAL A 34 -12.68 0.54 4.60
CA VAL A 34 -12.81 1.26 5.87
C VAL A 34 -12.49 0.36 7.05
N CYS A 35 -13.11 -0.82 7.12
CA CYS A 35 -12.87 -1.78 8.20
C CYS A 35 -11.44 -2.30 8.18
N LEU A 36 -10.89 -2.63 7.01
CA LEU A 36 -9.51 -3.09 6.87
C LEU A 36 -8.54 -2.07 7.47
N TYR A 37 -8.64 -0.81 7.04
CA TYR A 37 -7.75 0.26 7.45
C TYR A 37 -7.90 0.63 8.92
N LYS A 38 -9.10 0.48 9.49
CA LYS A 38 -9.36 0.59 10.93
C LYS A 38 -8.92 -0.63 11.75
N MET A 39 -8.19 -1.58 11.15
CA MET A 39 -7.74 -2.81 11.79
C MET A 39 -8.89 -3.68 12.33
N GLN A 40 -9.99 -3.75 11.57
CA GLN A 40 -11.18 -4.58 11.85
C GLN A 40 -11.30 -5.71 10.81
N PRO A 41 -10.41 -6.72 10.84
CA PRO A 41 -10.29 -7.71 9.77
C PRO A 41 -11.53 -8.59 9.60
N ALA A 42 -12.25 -8.94 10.68
CA ALA A 42 -13.44 -9.77 10.60
C ALA A 42 -14.59 -9.05 9.85
N GLN A 43 -14.80 -7.76 10.17
CA GLN A 43 -15.79 -6.91 9.51
C GLN A 43 -15.39 -6.65 8.06
N ALA A 44 -14.10 -6.41 7.80
CA ALA A 44 -13.58 -6.23 6.45
C ALA A 44 -13.89 -7.46 5.58
N ILE A 45 -13.62 -8.68 6.08
CA ILE A 45 -13.96 -9.93 5.38
C ILE A 45 -15.44 -9.97 5.04
N HIS A 46 -16.33 -9.70 6.01
CA HIS A 46 -17.77 -9.73 5.78
C HIS A 46 -18.21 -8.83 4.61
N TYR A 47 -17.76 -7.56 4.62
CA TYR A 47 -18.09 -6.62 3.55
C TYR A 47 -17.48 -7.03 2.21
N PHE A 48 -16.24 -7.51 2.19
CA PHE A 48 -15.60 -7.98 0.97
C PHE A 48 -16.29 -9.23 0.38
N GLU A 49 -16.73 -10.17 1.21
CA GLU A 49 -17.50 -11.34 0.78
C GLU A 49 -18.89 -10.95 0.24
N ASN A 50 -19.56 -9.97 0.86
CA ASN A 50 -20.80 -9.39 0.33
C ASN A 50 -20.58 -8.74 -1.04
N TYR A 51 -19.51 -7.97 -1.22
CA TYR A 51 -19.17 -7.39 -2.52
C TYR A 51 -18.99 -8.49 -3.57
N LEU A 52 -18.15 -9.49 -3.29
CA LEU A 52 -17.85 -10.57 -4.24
C LEU A 52 -19.09 -11.38 -4.63
N SER A 53 -20.08 -11.48 -3.74
CA SER A 53 -21.32 -12.21 -4.00
C SER A 53 -22.32 -11.43 -4.86
N ASN A 54 -22.35 -10.10 -4.72
CA ASN A 54 -23.36 -9.24 -5.34
C ASN A 54 -22.86 -8.49 -6.57
N PHE A 55 -21.55 -8.25 -6.68
CA PHE A 55 -20.95 -7.56 -7.80
C PHE A 55 -20.88 -8.46 -9.04
N LYS A 56 -21.40 -7.97 -10.18
CA LYS A 56 -21.47 -8.73 -11.44
C LYS A 56 -20.33 -8.42 -12.43
N GLY A 57 -19.46 -7.47 -12.09
CA GLY A 57 -18.29 -7.16 -12.92
C GLY A 57 -17.05 -7.96 -12.52
N ASN A 58 -15.93 -7.68 -13.19
CA ASN A 58 -14.69 -8.45 -13.02
C ASN A 58 -13.47 -7.61 -12.58
N PHE A 59 -13.70 -6.34 -12.21
CA PHE A 59 -12.67 -5.44 -11.69
C PHE A 59 -12.59 -5.50 -10.16
N TYR A 60 -11.41 -5.26 -9.61
CA TYR A 60 -11.05 -5.32 -8.17
C TYR A 60 -11.25 -6.67 -7.47
N VAL A 61 -11.67 -7.72 -8.19
CA VAL A 61 -11.91 -9.05 -7.62
C VAL A 61 -10.63 -9.65 -7.02
N LYS A 62 -9.48 -9.50 -7.70
CA LYS A 62 -8.20 -10.01 -7.20
C LYS A 62 -7.71 -9.18 -6.03
N ASP A 63 -7.86 -7.86 -6.14
CA ASP A 63 -7.51 -6.93 -5.08
C ASP A 63 -8.24 -7.27 -3.77
N ILE A 64 -9.54 -7.56 -3.86
CA ILE A 64 -10.37 -7.94 -2.72
C ILE A 64 -9.99 -9.31 -2.15
N TYR A 65 -9.77 -10.32 -3.00
CA TYR A 65 -9.29 -11.62 -2.51
C TYR A 65 -7.94 -11.51 -1.79
N GLN A 66 -7.06 -10.61 -2.24
CA GLN A 66 -5.83 -10.31 -1.51
C GLN A 66 -6.13 -9.68 -0.13
N LYS A 67 -7.07 -8.73 -0.04
CA LYS A 67 -7.42 -8.11 1.25
C LYS A 67 -8.08 -9.10 2.21
N ILE A 68 -8.95 -9.98 1.72
CA ILE A 68 -9.50 -11.10 2.50
C ILE A 68 -8.36 -12.02 3.00
N SER A 69 -7.41 -12.35 2.12
CA SER A 69 -6.24 -13.16 2.47
C SER A 69 -5.43 -12.53 3.61
N TRP A 70 -5.16 -11.21 3.53
CA TRP A 70 -4.49 -10.47 4.60
C TRP A 70 -5.29 -10.48 5.90
N CYS A 71 -6.61 -10.29 5.86
CA CYS A 71 -7.45 -10.28 7.04
C CYS A 71 -7.42 -11.64 7.76
N TYR A 72 -7.60 -12.75 7.04
CA TYR A 72 -7.50 -14.09 7.63
C TYR A 72 -6.10 -14.37 8.18
N TYR A 73 -5.05 -13.91 7.49
CA TYR A 73 -3.67 -14.04 7.97
C TYR A 73 -3.43 -13.30 9.29
N LEU A 74 -3.94 -12.07 9.41
CA LEU A 74 -3.88 -11.28 10.65
C LEU A 74 -4.68 -11.88 11.81
N LEU A 75 -5.76 -12.60 11.50
CA LEU A 75 -6.56 -13.35 12.46
C LEU A 75 -5.94 -14.72 12.82
N GLY A 76 -4.79 -15.09 12.24
CA GLY A 76 -4.13 -16.37 12.48
C GLY A 76 -4.76 -17.56 11.76
N ASN A 77 -5.76 -17.35 10.90
CA ASN A 77 -6.38 -18.41 10.10
C ASN A 77 -5.64 -18.60 8.77
N THR A 78 -4.51 -19.28 8.84
CA THR A 78 -3.63 -19.50 7.67
C THR A 78 -4.29 -20.32 6.56
N ALA A 79 -5.16 -21.27 6.89
CA ALA A 79 -5.89 -22.08 5.91
C ALA A 79 -6.80 -21.22 5.03
N LYS A 80 -7.65 -20.38 5.65
CA LYS A 80 -8.52 -19.46 4.91
C LYS A 80 -7.74 -18.35 4.21
N ALA A 81 -6.64 -17.87 4.80
CA ALA A 81 -5.77 -16.90 4.16
C ALA A 81 -5.19 -17.45 2.84
N GLU A 82 -4.76 -18.71 2.86
CA GLU A 82 -4.22 -19.41 1.70
C GLU A 82 -5.30 -19.71 0.65
N GLU A 83 -6.51 -20.09 1.06
CA GLU A 83 -7.65 -20.24 0.16
C GLU A 83 -7.97 -18.93 -0.57
N ALA A 84 -8.05 -17.81 0.15
CA ALA A 84 -8.26 -16.50 -0.44
C ALA A 84 -7.11 -16.09 -1.38
N ARG A 85 -5.85 -16.43 -1.06
CA ARG A 85 -4.70 -16.23 -1.95
C ARG A 85 -4.84 -17.02 -3.25
N LYS A 86 -5.28 -18.28 -3.19
CA LYS A 86 -5.55 -19.10 -4.38
C LYS A 86 -6.67 -18.49 -5.23
N ASN A 87 -7.73 -17.99 -4.60
CA ASN A 87 -8.81 -17.28 -5.29
C ASN A 87 -8.32 -15.98 -5.97
N CYS A 88 -7.43 -15.21 -5.34
CA CYS A 88 -6.79 -14.05 -5.98
C CYS A 88 -6.06 -14.44 -7.27
N ILE A 89 -5.40 -15.61 -7.28
CA ILE A 89 -4.71 -16.12 -8.47
C ILE A 89 -5.72 -16.52 -9.56
N SER A 90 -6.78 -17.26 -9.21
CA SER A 90 -7.66 -17.91 -10.18
C SER A 90 -8.88 -17.09 -10.64
N LYS A 91 -9.36 -16.13 -9.85
CA LYS A 91 -10.61 -15.38 -10.13
C LYS A 91 -10.36 -13.95 -10.57
N GLY A 92 -11.31 -13.34 -11.27
CA GLY A 92 -11.23 -11.93 -11.71
C GLY A 92 -10.23 -11.69 -12.85
N THR A 93 -10.06 -10.41 -13.20
CA THR A 93 -9.17 -9.97 -14.29
C THR A 93 -7.95 -9.22 -13.73
N THR A 94 -7.06 -8.73 -14.59
CA THR A 94 -5.95 -7.82 -14.23
C THR A 94 -6.09 -6.47 -14.94
N VAL A 95 -7.33 -6.05 -15.23
CA VAL A 95 -7.61 -4.79 -15.93
C VAL A 95 -7.24 -3.60 -15.05
N SER A 96 -7.51 -3.67 -13.74
CA SER A 96 -7.06 -2.64 -12.81
C SER A 96 -5.60 -2.88 -12.38
N GLU A 97 -4.86 -1.81 -12.14
CA GLU A 97 -3.50 -1.90 -11.58
C GLU A 97 -3.50 -2.63 -10.23
N ALA A 98 -4.54 -2.42 -9.42
CA ALA A 98 -4.69 -3.08 -8.12
C ALA A 98 -4.82 -4.60 -8.26
N ASP A 99 -5.62 -5.09 -9.22
CA ASP A 99 -5.74 -6.52 -9.49
C ASP A 99 -4.44 -7.11 -10.04
N GLY A 100 -3.77 -6.38 -10.94
CA GLY A 100 -2.47 -6.78 -11.46
C GLY A 100 -1.44 -6.94 -10.35
N GLN A 101 -1.43 -5.99 -9.41
CA GLN A 101 -0.53 -6.04 -8.26
C GLN A 101 -0.88 -7.16 -7.28
N ALA A 102 -2.16 -7.34 -6.99
CA ALA A 102 -2.66 -8.42 -6.14
C ALA A 102 -2.25 -9.80 -6.69
N LEU A 103 -2.38 -10.01 -8.00
CA LEU A 103 -1.95 -11.23 -8.66
C LEU A 103 -0.45 -11.49 -8.52
N LYS A 104 0.38 -10.46 -8.76
CA LYS A 104 1.84 -10.56 -8.64
C LYS A 104 2.25 -10.95 -7.23
N GLU A 105 1.73 -10.27 -6.22
CA GLU A 105 2.01 -10.58 -4.81
C GLU A 105 1.54 -11.99 -4.43
N ALA A 106 0.33 -12.38 -4.84
CA ALA A 106 -0.20 -13.70 -4.55
C ALA A 106 0.67 -14.82 -5.15
N LYS A 107 1.19 -14.63 -6.38
CA LYS A 107 2.07 -15.60 -7.07
C LYS A 107 3.46 -15.74 -6.46
N ARG A 108 3.97 -14.72 -5.76
CA ARG A 108 5.27 -14.81 -5.05
C ARG A 108 5.26 -15.88 -3.94
N GLY A 109 4.10 -16.20 -3.39
CA GLY A 109 3.93 -17.28 -2.41
C GLY A 109 4.61 -17.06 -1.06
N LYS A 110 5.15 -15.86 -0.81
CA LYS A 110 5.78 -15.48 0.45
C LYS A 110 4.84 -14.59 1.25
N TRP A 111 4.63 -14.94 2.51
CA TRP A 111 3.86 -14.11 3.45
C TRP A 111 4.72 -12.97 3.97
N THR A 112 4.15 -11.76 3.99
CA THR A 112 4.77 -10.60 4.66
C THR A 112 4.73 -10.80 6.16
N ASN A 113 5.76 -10.31 6.86
CA ASN A 113 5.76 -10.23 8.31
C ASN A 113 4.50 -9.52 8.83
N THR A 114 3.79 -10.11 9.79
CA THR A 114 2.51 -9.56 10.28
C THR A 114 2.63 -8.16 10.89
N VAL A 115 3.78 -7.82 11.50
CA VAL A 115 4.03 -6.47 12.04
C VAL A 115 4.12 -5.45 10.89
N LEU A 116 4.86 -5.78 9.83
CA LEU A 116 4.99 -4.92 8.66
C LEU A 116 3.67 -4.79 7.91
N LEU A 117 2.89 -5.87 7.81
CA LEU A 117 1.56 -5.85 7.20
C LEU A 117 0.58 -4.94 7.96
N LYS A 118 0.57 -5.01 9.30
CA LYS A 118 -0.24 -4.11 10.14
C LYS A 118 0.15 -2.65 9.93
N ALA A 119 1.44 -2.35 9.97
CA ALA A 119 1.95 -1.00 9.74
C ALA A 119 1.58 -0.47 8.34
N ARG A 120 1.70 -1.31 7.30
CA ARG A 120 1.25 -0.99 5.93
C ARG A 120 -0.23 -0.63 5.90
N ILE A 121 -1.09 -1.49 6.43
CA ILE A 121 -2.55 -1.29 6.40
C ILE A 121 -2.93 0.01 7.10
N LEU A 122 -2.41 0.25 8.31
CA LEU A 122 -2.67 1.49 9.06
C LEU A 122 -2.19 2.73 8.29
N ASN A 123 -0.96 2.72 7.78
CA ASN A 123 -0.41 3.86 7.03
C ASN A 123 -1.16 4.11 5.71
N ASP A 124 -1.53 3.07 4.97
CA ASP A 124 -2.33 3.17 3.74
C ASP A 124 -3.72 3.78 4.04
N GLY A 125 -4.25 3.56 5.25
CA GLY A 125 -5.48 4.14 5.76
C GLY A 125 -5.37 5.56 6.33
N GLY A 126 -4.16 6.09 6.54
CA GLY A 126 -3.94 7.38 7.19
C GLY A 126 -3.77 7.34 8.72
N PHE A 127 -3.87 6.16 9.33
CA PHE A 127 -3.64 5.94 10.76
C PHE A 127 -2.14 5.90 11.07
N ASN A 128 -1.44 7.00 10.75
CA ASN A 128 0.03 7.05 10.76
C ASN A 128 0.62 6.96 12.18
N LYS A 129 -0.09 7.48 13.19
CA LYS A 129 0.33 7.42 14.59
C LYS A 129 0.26 5.98 15.12
N GLU A 130 -0.80 5.28 14.76
CA GLU A 130 -1.00 3.87 15.07
C GLU A 130 0.01 3.01 14.30
N ALA A 131 0.28 3.34 13.03
CA ALA A 131 1.26 2.65 12.21
C ALA A 131 2.68 2.74 12.81
N ILE A 132 3.11 3.93 13.28
CA ILE A 132 4.44 4.06 13.90
C ILE A 132 4.50 3.36 15.26
N GLN A 133 3.40 3.35 16.04
CA GLN A 133 3.32 2.60 17.29
C GLN A 133 3.49 1.08 17.08
N VAL A 134 2.94 0.51 16.01
CA VAL A 134 3.15 -0.90 15.65
C VAL A 134 4.63 -1.23 15.41
N LEU A 135 5.42 -0.25 14.94
CA LEU A 135 6.85 -0.40 14.68
C LEU A 135 7.73 0.04 15.85
N GLN A 136 7.15 0.50 16.96
CA GLN A 136 7.91 1.03 18.10
C GLN A 136 8.83 -0.05 18.70
N GLY A 137 10.07 0.34 18.98
CA GLY A 137 11.09 -0.57 19.51
C GLY A 137 11.61 -1.60 18.51
N LYS A 138 11.19 -1.55 17.24
CA LYS A 138 11.76 -2.37 16.16
C LYS A 138 12.91 -1.62 15.47
N SER A 139 13.85 -2.41 15.00
CA SER A 139 14.99 -1.99 14.18
C SER A 139 15.13 -2.93 12.99
N THR A 140 16.06 -2.65 12.07
CA THR A 140 16.37 -3.58 10.98
C THR A 140 16.76 -4.97 11.51
N SER A 141 17.51 -5.07 12.60
CA SER A 141 17.88 -6.36 13.22
C SER A 141 16.70 -7.14 13.80
N SER A 142 15.51 -6.54 13.91
CA SER A 142 14.29 -7.25 14.30
C SER A 142 13.69 -8.13 13.19
N PHE A 143 14.20 -8.01 11.96
CA PHE A 143 13.66 -8.69 10.78
C PHE A 143 14.68 -9.64 10.17
N LYS A 144 14.21 -10.84 9.81
CA LYS A 144 15.09 -12.00 9.57
C LYS A 144 15.87 -11.88 8.27
N ASP A 145 15.22 -11.39 7.23
CA ASP A 145 15.81 -11.30 5.89
C ASP A 145 15.89 -9.87 5.37
N ILE A 146 16.75 -9.67 4.39
CA ILE A 146 17.02 -8.35 3.79
C ILE A 146 15.75 -7.75 3.17
N ALA A 147 14.82 -8.56 2.66
CA ALA A 147 13.59 -8.06 2.06
C ALA A 147 12.67 -7.45 3.13
N GLU A 148 12.55 -8.09 4.29
CA GLU A 148 11.82 -7.54 5.44
C GLU A 148 12.53 -6.32 6.03
N GLN A 149 13.86 -6.32 6.11
CA GLN A 149 14.64 -5.17 6.58
C GLN A 149 14.48 -3.95 5.66
N LEU A 150 14.47 -4.19 4.34
CA LEU A 150 14.22 -3.19 3.32
C LEU A 150 12.79 -2.65 3.44
N GLU A 151 11.78 -3.53 3.53
CA GLU A 151 10.39 -3.12 3.72
C GLU A 151 10.23 -2.31 5.00
N PHE A 152 10.73 -2.79 6.13
CA PHE A 152 10.69 -2.08 7.41
C PHE A 152 11.22 -0.65 7.27
N THR A 153 12.42 -0.52 6.72
CA THR A 153 13.10 0.76 6.57
C THR A 153 12.28 1.71 5.69
N TYR A 154 11.75 1.20 4.57
CA TYR A 154 10.86 1.96 3.71
C TYR A 154 9.57 2.39 4.41
N ARG A 155 8.92 1.49 5.17
CA ARG A 155 7.67 1.77 5.90
C ARG A 155 7.87 2.85 6.95
N VAL A 156 8.96 2.79 7.72
CA VAL A 156 9.28 3.84 8.71
C VAL A 156 9.50 5.19 8.01
N GLY A 157 10.24 5.20 6.90
CA GLY A 157 10.41 6.42 6.10
C GLY A 157 9.07 6.98 5.63
N ARG A 158 8.20 6.12 5.10
CA ARG A 158 6.89 6.51 4.59
C ARG A 158 5.93 7.03 5.66
N ILE A 159 5.93 6.40 6.83
CA ILE A 159 5.09 6.85 7.95
C ILE A 159 5.55 8.22 8.45
N ASN A 160 6.87 8.46 8.55
CA ASN A 160 7.40 9.77 8.94
C ASN A 160 7.11 10.86 7.91
N ASP A 161 7.22 10.55 6.62
CA ASP A 161 6.84 11.42 5.50
C ASP A 161 5.37 11.83 5.62
N ASP A 162 4.46 10.87 5.82
CA ASP A 162 3.03 11.15 6.01
C ASP A 162 2.72 11.88 7.35
N LEU A 163 3.65 11.91 8.31
CA LEU A 163 3.55 12.69 9.56
C LEU A 163 4.18 14.09 9.46
N GLY A 164 4.83 14.42 8.34
CA GLY A 164 5.57 15.68 8.15
C GLY A 164 6.97 15.69 8.79
N ASN A 165 7.47 14.54 9.23
CA ASN A 165 8.83 14.39 9.79
C ASN A 165 9.84 14.14 8.67
N ASP A 166 9.95 15.09 7.74
CA ASP A 166 10.73 14.95 6.50
C ASP A 166 12.18 14.49 6.70
N ASN A 167 12.88 15.01 7.72
CA ASN A 167 14.31 14.68 7.92
C ASN A 167 14.48 13.21 8.33
N ASP A 168 13.60 12.71 9.21
CA ASP A 168 13.57 11.30 9.59
C ASP A 168 13.14 10.44 8.41
N ALA A 169 12.15 10.90 7.63
CA ALA A 169 11.72 10.23 6.42
C ALA A 169 12.88 10.04 5.43
N ILE A 170 13.61 11.10 5.11
CA ILE A 170 14.79 11.06 4.24
C ILE A 170 15.84 10.10 4.79
N ALA A 171 16.15 10.16 6.09
CA ALA A 171 17.15 9.29 6.70
C ALA A 171 16.80 7.79 6.56
N PHE A 172 15.53 7.44 6.73
CA PHE A 172 15.06 6.07 6.51
C PHE A 172 14.99 5.71 5.03
N TYR A 173 14.50 6.58 4.16
CA TYR A 173 14.49 6.33 2.72
C TYR A 173 15.90 6.10 2.15
N LEU A 174 16.91 6.83 2.62
CA LEU A 174 18.32 6.60 2.25
C LEU A 174 18.82 5.22 2.67
N LYS A 175 18.45 4.77 3.87
CA LYS A 175 18.75 3.39 4.32
C LYS A 175 18.05 2.35 3.43
N ALA A 176 16.81 2.60 3.02
CA ALA A 176 16.09 1.70 2.12
C ALA A 176 16.75 1.63 0.74
N ILE A 177 17.21 2.76 0.20
CA ILE A 177 18.00 2.81 -1.04
C ILE A 177 19.29 2.00 -0.89
N ALA A 178 20.03 2.19 0.21
CA ALA A 178 21.29 1.47 0.44
C ALA A 178 21.10 -0.05 0.49
N LEU A 179 20.02 -0.52 1.13
CA LEU A 179 19.69 -1.95 1.23
C LEU A 179 19.15 -2.54 -0.09
N GLY A 180 18.44 -1.74 -0.88
CA GLY A 180 17.61 -2.23 -1.98
C GLY A 180 18.05 -1.85 -3.40
N LYS A 181 19.07 -1.00 -3.59
CA LYS A 181 19.47 -0.51 -4.93
C LYS A 181 19.77 -1.59 -5.98
N ASN A 182 20.17 -2.79 -5.54
CA ASN A 182 20.49 -3.93 -6.41
C ASN A 182 19.45 -5.05 -6.30
N ARG A 183 18.27 -4.77 -5.73
CA ARG A 183 17.23 -5.77 -5.48
C ARG A 183 15.99 -5.49 -6.33
N THR A 184 15.14 -6.50 -6.44
CA THR A 184 13.93 -6.43 -7.28
C THR A 184 12.69 -5.90 -6.57
N GLU A 185 12.74 -5.77 -5.24
CA GLU A 185 11.67 -5.10 -4.51
C GLU A 185 11.68 -3.59 -4.80
N TYR A 186 10.52 -3.03 -5.13
CA TYR A 186 10.36 -1.63 -5.52
C TYR A 186 10.69 -0.60 -4.44
N TYR A 187 10.94 -1.03 -3.20
CA TYR A 187 11.07 -0.15 -2.03
C TYR A 187 12.20 0.87 -2.18
N ALA A 188 13.34 0.50 -2.77
CA ALA A 188 14.45 1.43 -2.98
C ALA A 188 14.12 2.51 -4.02
N SER A 189 13.63 2.12 -5.20
CA SER A 189 13.22 3.07 -6.25
C SER A 189 12.12 4.01 -5.73
N ARG A 190 11.12 3.46 -5.02
CA ARG A 190 10.07 4.27 -4.43
C ARG A 190 10.57 5.17 -3.30
N ALA A 191 11.58 4.77 -2.53
CA ALA A 191 12.20 5.63 -1.53
C ALA A 191 12.90 6.83 -2.20
N ALA A 192 13.62 6.62 -3.31
CA ALA A 192 14.23 7.70 -4.08
C ALA A 192 13.18 8.68 -4.63
N LEU A 193 12.08 8.17 -5.19
CA LEU A 193 10.95 8.99 -5.63
C LEU A 193 10.41 9.89 -4.51
N GLN A 194 10.23 9.34 -3.30
CA GLN A 194 9.69 10.09 -2.17
C GLN A 194 10.66 11.15 -1.64
N ILE A 195 11.97 10.85 -1.60
CA ILE A 195 12.97 11.87 -1.29
C ILE A 195 12.92 13.01 -2.31
N GLY A 196 12.78 12.69 -3.60
CA GLY A 196 12.61 13.69 -4.66
C GLY A 196 11.41 14.60 -4.41
N MET A 197 10.25 14.02 -4.05
CA MET A 197 9.04 14.77 -3.69
C MET A 197 9.24 15.67 -2.47
N ILE A 198 9.95 15.20 -1.44
CA ILE A 198 10.26 16.00 -0.24
C ILE A 198 11.13 17.21 -0.61
N TYR A 199 12.19 17.01 -1.40
CA TYR A 199 13.04 18.13 -1.84
C TYR A 199 12.32 19.10 -2.78
N GLU A 200 11.45 18.59 -3.65
CA GLU A 200 10.60 19.41 -4.52
C GLU A 200 9.70 20.33 -3.67
N ASN A 201 9.00 19.77 -2.69
CA ASN A 201 8.13 20.52 -1.77
C ASN A 201 8.91 21.58 -0.96
N ARG A 202 10.18 21.32 -0.65
CA ARG A 202 11.10 22.26 0.02
C ARG A 202 11.69 23.33 -0.92
N GLY A 203 11.35 23.30 -2.22
CA GLY A 203 11.89 24.20 -3.23
C GLY A 203 13.32 23.87 -3.69
N ASN A 204 13.92 22.79 -3.20
CA ASN A 204 15.25 22.35 -3.61
C ASN A 204 15.17 21.47 -4.88
N LYS A 205 14.85 22.12 -6.00
CA LYS A 205 14.67 21.50 -7.31
C LYS A 205 15.88 20.69 -7.77
N LYS A 206 17.10 21.15 -7.46
CA LYS A 206 18.34 20.44 -7.84
C LYS A 206 18.42 19.06 -7.18
N MET A 207 18.22 19.00 -5.86
CA MET A 207 18.22 17.72 -5.14
C MET A 207 17.03 16.85 -5.57
N ALA A 208 15.86 17.45 -5.79
CA ALA A 208 14.67 16.73 -6.24
C ALA A 208 14.93 15.96 -7.55
N ILE A 209 15.48 16.65 -8.56
CA ILE A 209 15.85 16.04 -9.86
C ILE A 209 16.83 14.88 -9.66
N GLN A 210 17.89 15.05 -8.86
CA GLN A 210 18.87 14.00 -8.61
C GLN A 210 18.24 12.71 -8.05
N TYR A 211 17.28 12.84 -7.13
CA TYR A 211 16.59 11.67 -6.57
C TYR A 211 15.53 11.08 -7.51
N TYR A 212 14.91 11.90 -8.37
CA TYR A 212 14.04 11.40 -9.43
C TYR A 212 14.82 10.62 -10.49
N GLU A 213 16.00 11.09 -10.89
CA GLU A 213 16.92 10.36 -11.77
C GLU A 213 17.35 9.04 -11.12
N GLN A 214 17.76 9.08 -9.84
CA GLN A 214 18.10 7.87 -9.09
C GLN A 214 16.95 6.85 -9.00
N CYS A 215 15.69 7.31 -8.95
CA CYS A 215 14.52 6.43 -9.03
C CYS A 215 14.41 5.72 -10.38
N ILE A 216 14.66 6.44 -11.48
CA ILE A 216 14.59 5.93 -12.86
C ILE A 216 15.71 4.92 -13.14
N ASP A 217 16.91 5.17 -12.59
CA ASP A 217 18.10 4.33 -12.74
C ASP A 217 17.97 2.96 -12.05
N MET A 218 17.11 2.84 -11.04
CA MET A 218 16.78 1.56 -10.40
C MET A 218 15.75 0.81 -11.24
N ASP A 219 16.21 0.22 -12.35
CA ASP A 219 15.38 -0.33 -13.42
C ASP A 219 14.72 -1.69 -13.13
N ASN A 220 15.28 -2.49 -12.21
CA ASN A 220 14.94 -3.90 -12.07
C ASN A 220 13.80 -4.17 -11.07
N HIS A 221 12.61 -3.59 -11.25
CA HIS A 221 11.46 -3.93 -10.38
C HIS A 221 10.08 -3.86 -11.09
N ASP A 222 9.11 -4.59 -10.53
CA ASP A 222 7.75 -4.79 -11.08
C ASP A 222 6.90 -3.52 -11.27
N TYR A 223 7.37 -2.40 -10.74
CA TYR A 223 6.68 -1.10 -10.69
C TYR A 223 7.38 -0.01 -11.52
N LYS A 224 8.37 -0.40 -12.34
CA LYS A 224 9.22 0.54 -13.07
C LYS A 224 8.42 1.60 -13.81
N ASN A 225 7.50 1.17 -14.69
CA ASN A 225 6.76 2.10 -15.55
C ASN A 225 6.00 3.18 -14.77
N SER A 226 5.34 2.80 -13.67
CA SER A 226 4.55 3.77 -12.88
C SER A 226 5.42 4.67 -12.01
N LEU A 227 6.55 4.17 -11.47
CA LEU A 227 7.50 5.01 -10.72
C LEU A 227 8.26 5.95 -11.65
N ASP A 228 8.74 5.46 -12.80
CA ASP A 228 9.40 6.27 -13.83
C ASP A 228 8.53 7.42 -14.32
N GLN A 229 7.25 7.16 -14.61
CA GLN A 229 6.31 8.19 -15.04
C GLN A 229 6.17 9.29 -13.99
N ARG A 230 6.08 8.91 -12.71
CA ARG A 230 6.01 9.87 -11.60
C ARG A 230 7.30 10.65 -11.42
N ALA A 231 8.46 10.00 -11.52
CA ALA A 231 9.76 10.64 -11.45
C ALA A 231 9.95 11.64 -12.59
N LYS A 232 9.65 11.24 -13.83
CA LYS A 232 9.70 12.11 -15.03
C LYS A 232 8.78 13.32 -14.89
N SER A 233 7.56 13.11 -14.41
CA SER A 233 6.64 14.22 -14.13
C SER A 233 7.20 15.16 -13.04
N GLY A 234 7.88 14.63 -12.02
CA GLY A 234 8.57 15.43 -11.00
C GLY A 234 9.73 16.25 -11.55
N ILE A 235 10.53 15.66 -12.46
CA ILE A 235 11.60 16.36 -13.16
C ILE A 235 11.04 17.51 -14.00
N ALA A 236 9.99 17.27 -14.80
CA ALA A 236 9.33 18.28 -15.62
C ALA A 236 8.87 19.49 -14.76
N ARG A 237 8.18 19.23 -13.64
CA ARG A 237 7.77 20.29 -12.69
C ARG A 237 8.95 21.07 -12.10
N CYS A 238 10.06 20.38 -11.79
CA CYS A 238 11.26 21.04 -11.30
C CYS A 238 11.89 21.95 -12.37
N MET A 239 11.87 21.52 -13.64
CA MET A 239 12.38 22.27 -14.79
C MET A 239 11.45 23.41 -15.23
N GLY A 240 10.17 23.38 -14.84
CA GLY A 240 9.18 24.40 -15.21
C GLY A 240 8.41 24.08 -16.50
N GLU A 241 8.33 22.80 -16.85
CA GLU A 241 7.60 22.25 -17.99
C GLU A 241 6.17 21.79 -17.63
#